data_AF-A0A2H6B922-F1
#
_entry.id   AF-A0A2H6B922-F1
#
_cell.length_a   1.000
_cell.length_b   1.000
_cell.length_c   1.000
_cell.angle_alpha   90.00
_cell.angle_beta   90.00
_cell.angle_gamma   90.00
#
_symmetry.space_group_name_H-M   'P 1'
#
loop_
_entity.id
_entity.type
_entity.pdbx_description
1 polymer ?
#
loop_
_entity_poly.entity_id
_entity_poly.type
_entity_poly.pdbx_seq_one_letter_code
_entity_poly.pdbx_strand_id
1 'polypeptide(L)'
;MRTLVRIVAVVASLVIVLSFAMFAADQGARGRDEQLQKLQEQIAPPAPGANAERLREARHGKLREAVDDANDFLLKPFAGVVTSSNPWVARGVPALLGLLVWGFLLGLLANLIPQRARTVRDWRTGQPI
;
A
#
# COMPACT_ATOMS: atom_id res chain seq x y z
N MET A 1 20.17 -3.88 12.95
CA MET A 1 19.12 -4.90 12.72
C MET A 1 17.74 -4.38 13.12
N ARG A 2 17.48 -4.03 14.39
CA ARG A 2 16.21 -3.43 14.83
C ARG A 2 15.67 -2.31 13.93
N THR A 3 16.49 -1.30 13.63
CA THR A 3 16.07 -0.16 12.80
C THR A 3 15.71 -0.59 11.38
N LEU A 4 16.44 -1.54 10.79
CA LEU A 4 16.14 -2.07 9.46
C LEU A 4 14.80 -2.82 9.45
N VAL A 5 14.54 -3.68 10.44
CA VAL A 5 13.26 -4.40 10.55
C VAL A 5 12.09 -3.41 10.72
N ARG A 6 12.27 -2.35 11.51
CA ARG A 6 11.26 -1.28 11.63
C ARG A 6 11.01 -0.57 10.30
N ILE A 7 12.06 -0.21 9.58
CA ILE A 7 11.93 0.47 8.28
C ILE A 7 11.17 -0.44 7.31
N VAL A 8 11.54 -1.72 7.22
CA VAL A 8 10.84 -2.69 6.36
C VAL A 8 9.36 -2.80 6.75
N ALA A 9 9.06 -2.92 8.05
CA ALA A 9 7.68 -3.02 8.53
C ALA A 9 6.85 -1.78 8.17
N VAL A 10 7.41 -0.59 8.35
CA VAL A 10 6.76 0.69 8.03
C VAL A 10 6.56 0.83 6.52
N VAL A 11 7.59 0.58 5.71
CA VAL A 11 7.50 0.69 4.25
C VAL A 11 6.49 -0.30 3.68
N ALA A 12 6.51 -1.57 4.11
CA ALA A 12 5.54 -2.56 3.68
C ALA A 12 4.10 -2.15 4.07
N SER A 13 3.91 -1.63 5.28
CA SER A 13 2.60 -1.13 5.72
C SER A 13 2.12 0.05 4.88
N LEU A 14 3.02 1.00 4.57
CA LEU A 14 2.69 2.15 3.72
C LEU A 14 2.28 1.73 2.32
N VAL A 15 2.99 0.78 1.70
CA VAL A 15 2.64 0.25 0.37
C VAL A 15 1.24 -0.37 0.38
N ILE A 16 0.95 -1.23 1.37
CA ILE A 16 -0.34 -1.92 1.47
C ILE A 16 -1.49 -0.92 1.71
N VAL A 17 -1.31 0.02 2.64
CA VAL A 17 -2.33 1.06 2.93
C VAL A 17 -2.57 1.94 1.70
N LEU A 18 -1.50 2.35 1.02
CA LEU A 18 -1.62 3.22 -0.15
C LEU A 18 -2.33 2.52 -1.31
N SER A 19 -1.95 1.27 -1.62
CA SER A 19 -2.63 0.48 -2.66
C SER A 19 -4.11 0.24 -2.31
N PHE A 20 -4.43 -0.08 -1.05
CA PHE A 20 -5.83 -0.26 -0.63
C PHE A 20 -6.64 1.04 -0.69
N ALA A 21 -6.06 2.17 -0.30
CA ALA A 21 -6.70 3.49 -0.42
C ALA A 21 -6.98 3.87 -1.88
N MET A 22 -6.03 3.60 -2.77
CA MET A 22 -6.18 3.78 -4.21
C MET A 22 -7.30 2.89 -4.78
N PHE A 23 -7.35 1.62 -4.39
CA PHE A 23 -8.46 0.72 -4.74
C PHE A 23 -9.81 1.26 -4.25
N ALA A 24 -9.91 1.72 -3.01
CA ALA A 24 -11.14 2.25 -2.45
C ALA A 24 -11.61 3.50 -3.20
N ALA A 25 -10.67 4.37 -3.60
CA ALA A 25 -10.96 5.54 -4.43
C ALA A 25 -11.52 5.14 -5.81
N ASP A 26 -10.94 4.12 -6.46
CA ASP A 26 -11.44 3.63 -7.77
C ASP A 26 -12.84 3.04 -7.67
N GLN A 27 -13.15 2.30 -6.60
CA GLN A 27 -14.49 1.77 -6.39
C GLN A 27 -15.53 2.89 -6.27
N GLY A 28 -15.17 4.01 -5.62
CA GLY A 28 -16.00 5.20 -5.55
C GLY A 28 -16.15 5.91 -6.90
N ALA A 29 -15.10 5.94 -7.72
CA ALA A 29 -15.13 6.53 -9.06
C ALA A 29 -15.99 5.72 -10.05
N ARG A 30 -15.87 4.39 -10.06
CA ARG A 30 -16.66 3.51 -10.93
C ARG A 30 -18.17 3.71 -10.77
N GLY A 31 -18.63 3.81 -9.52
CA GLY A 31 -20.05 4.07 -9.25
C GLY A 31 -20.54 5.42 -9.81
N ARG A 32 -19.65 6.43 -9.87
CA ARG A 32 -19.97 7.73 -10.49
C ARG A 32 -19.98 7.62 -12.02
N ASP A 33 -18.98 6.96 -12.59
CA ASP A 33 -18.85 6.83 -14.04
C ASP A 33 -20.02 6.03 -14.65
N GLU A 34 -20.50 4.98 -13.97
CA GLU A 34 -21.70 4.23 -14.36
C GLU A 34 -22.98 5.09 -14.36
N GLN A 35 -23.12 5.99 -13.36
CA GLN A 35 -24.25 6.91 -13.30
C GLN A 35 -24.17 7.96 -14.41
N LEU A 36 -22.97 8.49 -14.65
CA LEU A 36 -22.72 9.46 -15.71
C LEU A 36 -22.92 8.86 -17.11
N GLN A 37 -22.50 7.61 -17.33
CA GLN A 37 -22.78 6.90 -18.58
C GLN A 37 -24.28 6.74 -18.81
N LYS A 38 -25.04 6.30 -17.81
CA LYS A 38 -26.51 6.20 -17.92
C LYS A 38 -27.17 7.54 -18.21
N LEU A 39 -26.63 8.63 -17.66
CA LEU A 39 -27.10 10.00 -17.92
C LEU A 39 -26.69 10.50 -19.32
N GLN A 40 -25.47 10.20 -19.79
CA GLN A 40 -24.98 10.56 -21.12
C GLN A 40 -25.65 9.76 -22.24
N GLU A 41 -25.99 8.50 -22.02
CA GLU A 41 -26.80 7.71 -22.95
C GLU A 41 -28.19 8.34 -23.16
N GLN A 42 -28.69 9.08 -22.15
CA GLN A 42 -29.94 9.84 -22.25
C GLN A 42 -29.75 11.23 -22.90
N ILE A 43 -28.52 11.72 -23.04
CA ILE A 43 -28.20 13.10 -23.46
C ILE A 43 -26.88 13.12 -24.30
N ALA A 44 -26.93 12.98 -25.63
CA ALA A 44 -25.75 12.94 -26.51
C ALA A 44 -24.96 14.31 -26.61
N PRO A 45 -23.61 14.35 -26.89
CA PRO A 45 -22.62 15.00 -25.99
C PRO A 45 -21.61 16.02 -26.64
N PRO A 46 -20.52 16.43 -25.93
CA PRO A 46 -19.23 15.75 -26.19
C PRO A 46 -18.48 15.24 -24.93
N ALA A 47 -17.70 14.17 -25.16
CA ALA A 47 -16.82 13.49 -24.20
C ALA A 47 -15.73 14.42 -23.63
N PRO A 48 -15.12 14.07 -22.46
CA PRO A 48 -13.99 14.80 -21.91
C PRO A 48 -12.88 14.96 -22.97
N GLY A 49 -12.39 16.18 -23.16
CA GLY A 49 -11.39 16.46 -24.18
C GLY A 49 -10.12 15.62 -23.96
N ALA A 50 -9.50 15.15 -25.05
CA ALA A 50 -8.34 14.26 -25.02
C ALA A 50 -7.13 14.75 -24.19
N ASN A 51 -7.07 16.03 -23.83
CA ASN A 51 -6.07 16.56 -22.88
C ASN A 51 -6.40 16.25 -21.42
N ALA A 52 -7.68 16.28 -21.02
CA ALA A 52 -8.10 15.91 -19.68
C ALA A 52 -7.88 14.41 -19.44
N GLU A 53 -8.17 13.57 -20.44
CA GLU A 53 -7.95 12.13 -20.37
C GLU A 53 -6.46 11.77 -20.31
N ARG A 54 -5.63 12.36 -21.18
CA ARG A 54 -4.16 12.17 -21.16
C ARG A 54 -3.51 12.67 -19.87
N LEU A 55 -4.01 13.74 -19.25
CA LEU A 55 -3.50 14.24 -17.98
C LEU A 55 -3.91 13.36 -16.80
N ARG A 56 -5.02 12.62 -16.93
CA ARG A 56 -5.45 11.56 -16.01
C ARG A 56 -4.52 10.36 -16.17
N GLU A 57 -4.41 9.82 -17.38
CA GLU A 57 -3.56 8.65 -17.71
C GLU A 57 -2.08 8.88 -17.31
N ALA A 58 -1.53 10.07 -17.60
CA ALA A 58 -0.14 10.40 -17.28
C ALA A 58 0.15 10.47 -15.77
N ARG A 59 -0.84 10.85 -14.94
CA ARG A 59 -0.71 10.82 -13.46
C ARG A 59 -0.97 9.43 -12.88
N HIS A 60 -1.70 8.58 -13.60
CA HIS A 60 -2.14 7.27 -13.12
C HIS A 60 -1.25 6.10 -13.51
N GLY A 61 -0.30 6.23 -14.44
CA GLY A 61 0.51 5.10 -14.91
C GLY A 61 1.58 4.63 -13.91
N LYS A 62 2.73 5.32 -13.88
CA LYS A 62 3.97 4.71 -13.34
C LYS A 62 4.06 4.60 -11.82
N LEU A 63 3.65 5.64 -11.08
CA LEU A 63 3.73 5.62 -9.62
C LEU A 63 2.75 4.61 -9.04
N ARG A 64 1.54 4.55 -9.61
CA ARG A 64 0.53 3.60 -9.17
C ARG A 64 0.92 2.17 -9.50
N GLU A 65 1.37 1.92 -10.72
CA GLU A 65 1.87 0.61 -11.13
C GLU A 65 2.98 0.11 -10.18
N ALA A 66 3.95 0.96 -9.83
CA ALA A 66 4.99 0.60 -8.88
C ALA A 66 4.45 0.26 -7.48
N VAL A 67 3.42 0.97 -7.00
CA VAL A 67 2.77 0.69 -5.71
C VAL A 67 1.99 -0.62 -5.78
N ASP A 68 1.25 -0.84 -6.85
CA ASP A 68 0.42 -2.03 -7.03
C ASP A 68 1.29 -3.28 -7.24
N ASP A 69 2.40 -3.19 -7.99
CA ASP A 69 3.39 -4.28 -8.14
C ASP A 69 4.06 -4.64 -6.81
N ALA A 70 4.47 -3.63 -6.05
CA ALA A 70 5.07 -3.84 -4.74
C ALA A 70 4.05 -4.46 -3.77
N ASN A 71 2.80 -4.00 -3.79
CA ASN A 71 1.73 -4.56 -3.00
C ASN A 71 1.44 -6.01 -3.40
N ASP A 72 1.31 -6.31 -4.69
CA ASP A 72 1.06 -7.66 -5.17
C ASP A 72 2.22 -8.58 -4.79
N PHE A 73 3.46 -8.12 -4.85
CA PHE A 73 4.61 -8.87 -4.32
C PHE A 73 4.48 -9.17 -2.82
N LEU A 74 4.11 -8.19 -1.99
CA LEU A 74 3.93 -8.36 -0.55
C LEU A 74 2.74 -9.27 -0.20
N LEU A 75 1.69 -9.27 -1.04
CA LEU A 75 0.47 -10.02 -0.80
C LEU A 75 0.46 -11.41 -1.46
N LYS A 76 1.42 -11.74 -2.34
CA LYS A 76 1.58 -13.06 -2.98
C LYS A 76 1.38 -14.24 -2.02
N PRO A 77 1.95 -14.26 -0.80
CA PRO A 77 1.75 -15.38 0.13
C PRO A 77 0.31 -15.57 0.61
N PHE A 78 -0.53 -14.53 0.51
CA PHE A 78 -1.94 -14.55 0.89
C PHE A 78 -2.86 -14.67 -0.33
N ALA A 79 -2.30 -14.78 -1.53
CA ALA A 79 -3.06 -15.02 -2.74
C ALA A 79 -3.79 -16.37 -2.62
N GLY A 80 -5.10 -16.36 -2.84
CA GLY A 80 -5.93 -17.57 -2.75
C GLY A 80 -6.41 -17.97 -1.36
N VAL A 81 -6.08 -17.20 -0.30
CA VAL A 81 -6.68 -17.42 1.04
C VAL A 81 -8.19 -17.22 1.01
N VAL A 82 -8.67 -16.32 0.16
CA VAL A 82 -10.10 -16.11 -0.10
C VAL A 82 -10.34 -16.00 -1.60
N THR A 83 -11.42 -16.64 -2.06
CA THR A 83 -11.96 -16.45 -3.40
C THR A 83 -13.35 -15.85 -3.24
N SER A 84 -13.53 -14.62 -3.70
CA SER A 84 -14.82 -13.92 -3.62
C SER A 84 -15.02 -13.07 -4.85
N SER A 85 -16.26 -13.01 -5.35
CA SER A 85 -16.68 -12.05 -6.38
C SER A 85 -16.82 -10.63 -5.85
N ASN A 86 -16.86 -10.45 -4.52
CA ASN A 86 -16.91 -9.13 -3.92
C ASN A 86 -15.49 -8.52 -3.89
N PRO A 87 -15.24 -7.40 -4.61
CA PRO A 87 -13.91 -6.80 -4.71
C PRO A 87 -13.35 -6.34 -3.36
N TRP A 88 -14.22 -5.93 -2.42
CA TRP A 88 -13.80 -5.55 -1.07
C TRP A 88 -13.24 -6.72 -0.28
N VAL A 89 -13.81 -7.92 -0.45
CA VAL A 89 -13.31 -9.13 0.20
C VAL A 89 -12.03 -9.58 -0.48
N ALA A 90 -12.02 -9.62 -1.82
CA ALA A 90 -10.88 -10.06 -2.62
C ALA A 90 -9.63 -9.20 -2.40
N ARG A 91 -9.76 -7.88 -2.18
CA ARG A 91 -8.64 -6.98 -1.87
C ARG A 91 -8.42 -6.75 -0.38
N GLY A 92 -9.49 -6.67 0.41
CA GLY A 92 -9.42 -6.32 1.83
C GLY A 92 -8.84 -7.43 2.71
N VAL A 93 -9.22 -8.69 2.47
CA VAL A 93 -8.72 -9.80 3.30
C VAL A 93 -7.19 -9.96 3.13
N PRO A 94 -6.63 -10.05 1.90
CA PRO A 94 -5.17 -10.08 1.74
C PRO A 94 -4.48 -8.85 2.32
N ALA A 95 -5.04 -7.65 2.14
CA ALA A 95 -4.45 -6.42 2.69
C ALA A 95 -4.39 -6.44 4.23
N LEU A 96 -5.46 -6.89 4.91
CA LEU A 96 -5.47 -7.03 6.37
C LEU A 96 -4.44 -8.05 6.85
N LEU A 97 -4.36 -9.21 6.19
CA LEU A 97 -3.35 -10.23 6.50
C LEU A 97 -1.94 -9.68 6.28
N GLY A 98 -1.71 -8.94 5.20
CA GLY A 98 -0.45 -8.28 4.91
C GLY A 98 -0.06 -7.26 5.98
N LEU A 99 -0.98 -6.42 6.44
CA LEU A 99 -0.71 -5.47 7.53
C LEU A 99 -0.42 -6.17 8.86
N LEU A 100 -1.12 -7.26 9.14
CA LEU A 100 -0.87 -8.05 10.35
C LEU A 100 0.53 -8.66 10.31
N VAL A 101 0.92 -9.29 9.20
CA VAL A 101 2.20 -10.00 9.10
C VAL A 101 3.37 -9.03 8.91
N TRP A 102 3.31 -8.16 7.90
CA TRP A 102 4.41 -7.29 7.55
C TRP A 102 4.48 -6.04 8.42
N GLY A 103 3.35 -5.53 8.90
CA GLY A 103 3.30 -4.37 9.78
C GLY A 103 3.44 -4.76 11.25
N PHE A 104 2.42 -5.44 11.77
CA PHE A 104 2.33 -5.72 13.21
C PHE A 104 3.37 -6.73 13.68
N LEU A 105 3.48 -7.91 13.05
CA LEU A 105 4.43 -8.94 13.52
C LEU A 105 5.89 -8.51 13.34
N LEU A 106 6.28 -7.92 12.20
CA LEU A 106 7.65 -7.40 12.05
C LEU A 106 7.92 -6.23 13.01
N GLY A 107 6.95 -5.34 13.23
CA GLY A 107 7.07 -4.24 14.19
C GLY A 107 7.28 -4.76 15.62
N LEU A 108 6.55 -5.80 16.01
CA LEU A 108 6.71 -6.49 17.28
C LEU A 108 8.09 -7.14 17.38
N LEU A 109 8.52 -7.90 16.37
CA LEU A 109 9.85 -8.51 16.33
C LEU A 109 10.97 -7.48 16.47
N ALA A 110 10.84 -6.32 15.81
CA ALA A 110 11.80 -5.25 15.96
C ALA A 110 11.86 -4.70 17.40
N ASN A 111 10.77 -4.77 18.16
CA ASN A 111 10.77 -4.38 19.57
C ASN A 111 11.44 -5.43 20.46
N LEU A 112 11.42 -6.70 20.06
CA LEU A 112 12.03 -7.81 20.80
C LEU A 112 13.55 -7.93 20.56
N ILE A 113 14.09 -7.41 19.46
CA ILE A 113 15.55 -7.45 19.20
C ILE A 113 16.28 -6.57 20.24
N PRO A 114 17.14 -7.15 21.10
CA PRO A 114 17.92 -6.39 22.08
C PRO A 114 18.85 -5.41 21.38
N GLN A 115 18.97 -4.20 21.92
CA GLN A 115 20.05 -3.32 21.49
C GLN A 115 21.35 -3.84 22.12
N ARG A 116 22.37 -4.15 21.31
CA ARG A 116 23.73 -4.18 21.84
C ARG A 116 23.96 -2.82 22.46
N ALA A 117 24.18 -2.78 23.77
CA ALA A 117 24.57 -1.55 24.45
C ALA A 117 25.70 -0.94 23.64
N ARG A 118 25.52 0.29 23.17
CA ARG A 118 26.67 1.06 22.72
C ARG A 118 27.46 1.26 23.99
N THR A 119 28.54 0.50 24.17
CA THR A 119 29.52 0.79 25.19
C THR A 119 29.96 2.21 24.93
N VAL A 120 29.44 3.15 25.72
CA VAL A 120 29.88 4.52 25.65
C VAL A 120 31.29 4.46 26.21
N ARG A 121 32.26 4.76 25.36
CA ARG A 121 33.67 4.75 25.73
C ARG A 121 34.00 6.16 26.16
N ASP A 122 34.51 6.32 27.37
CA ASP A 122 34.98 7.63 27.81
C ASP A 122 36.14 8.05 26.89
N TRP A 123 36.00 9.20 26.24
CA TRP A 123 36.98 9.72 25.30
C TRP A 123 38.27 10.19 26.01
N ARG A 124 38.22 10.41 27.32
CA ARG A 124 39.39 10.80 28.13
C ARG A 124 40.25 9.62 28.52
N THR A 125 39.63 8.50 28.88
CA THR A 125 40.33 7.33 29.45
C THR A 125 40.36 6.13 28.51
N GLY A 126 39.54 6.11 27.46
CA GLY A 126 39.40 4.96 26.56
C GLY A 126 38.79 3.73 27.24
N GLN A 127 38.24 3.87 28.44
CA GLN A 127 37.60 2.79 29.18
C GLN A 127 36.09 2.75 28.91
N PRO A 128 35.44 1.57 28.98
CA PRO A 128 33.98 1.47 28.96
C PRO A 128 33.39 2.13 30.22
N ILE A 129 32.32 2.91 30.03
CA ILE A 129 31.51 3.48 31.13
C ILE A 129 30.38 2.51 31.49
#